data_AF-A0AAJ8L3M4-F1
#
_entry.id   AF-A0AAJ8L3M4-F1
#
_cell.length_a   1.000
_cell.length_b   1.000
_cell.length_c   1.000
_cell.angle_alpha   90.00
_cell.angle_beta   90.00
_cell.angle_gamma   90.00
#
_symmetry.space_group_name_H-M   'P 1'
#
loop_
_entity.id
_entity.type
_entity.pdbx_description
1 polymer ?
#
loop_
_entity_poly.entity_id
_entity_poly.type
_entity_poly.pdbx_seq_one_letter_code
_entity_poly.pdbx_strand_id
1 'polypeptide(L)'
;MARVANSTFVDILLQSLILDTGNQLFSINLRLLLAILPYAPLILTSKVPLMAIVLGRAISWRDRPFIDHTPIARDGVTQTQIPDPSLNWDVATSATEIEIDMPDHLKPRRIAQMFIIAMYGAWPSNVIAFVRDPVSYIRGKNVQPIYAVDWDRVWSPGVLATRLEPLIRDFRLHPSLVVFTSTAELADAKRWEKIDASEFIARSQALSNSDQQAISHAGLFDEEEQLVNVVQSMDSGNLGKENELLRLEAKYTARVRKQYLYHIGRLHRTSLRLNNDEAEIHSFVNRLKAQTSQIAELTTQLSQARTDASLAQQKHVKWQTQLRDKIANFREEKATWQTEAARIRAELSEARATAAAQHEELAEVKNERFKLQNRLTEADPKIRHIADYEIRMKQLTDSQRLCVAKRLFSKRKPRKRDAMRCFERVDKKRPIKHRRLGGSPVDDLSLTRFSSRERKVPTLQRRDREDLPDDRNHIAKSSQDIEVYIKLLEEAKARSDKLERENLELRNNIPNPPKKEGDAHDRSFIFEDQVV
;
A
#
# COMPACT_ATOMS: atom_id res chain seq x y z
N MET A 1 32.26 2.13 -40.33
CA MET A 1 32.94 3.24 -39.62
C MET A 1 33.83 2.76 -38.47
N ALA A 2 33.34 2.02 -37.46
CA ALA A 2 34.21 1.53 -36.36
C ALA A 2 35.40 0.67 -36.82
N ARG A 3 35.23 -0.19 -37.84
CA ARG A 3 36.35 -0.95 -38.45
C ARG A 3 37.39 -0.06 -39.18
N VAL A 4 36.94 1.05 -39.75
CA VAL A 4 37.81 2.04 -40.41
C VAL A 4 38.56 2.85 -39.35
N ALA A 5 37.93 3.14 -38.22
CA ALA A 5 38.57 3.84 -37.11
C ALA A 5 39.73 3.05 -36.48
N ASN A 6 39.67 1.71 -36.53
CA ASN A 6 40.72 0.81 -36.05
C ASN A 6 41.82 0.53 -37.09
N SER A 7 41.69 1.00 -38.34
CA SER A 7 42.70 0.74 -39.36
C SER A 7 43.78 1.82 -39.37
N THR A 8 44.92 1.49 -39.97
CA THR A 8 46.03 2.43 -40.22
C THR A 8 45.63 3.65 -41.04
N PHE A 9 44.45 3.61 -41.68
CA PHE A 9 43.90 4.73 -42.43
C PHE A 9 43.71 5.99 -41.58
N VAL A 10 43.23 5.88 -40.33
CA VAL A 10 43.06 7.06 -39.47
C VAL A 10 44.41 7.70 -39.13
N ASP A 11 45.46 6.89 -38.97
CA ASP A 11 46.80 7.41 -38.71
C ASP A 11 47.37 8.15 -39.91
N ILE A 12 47.20 7.59 -41.11
CA ILE A 12 47.56 8.25 -42.39
C ILE A 12 46.74 9.53 -42.59
N LEU A 13 45.44 9.49 -42.30
CA LEU A 13 44.54 10.64 -42.39
C LEU A 13 44.96 11.78 -41.45
N LEU A 14 45.33 11.44 -40.21
CA LEU A 14 45.82 12.42 -39.23
C LEU A 14 47.19 12.97 -39.63
N GLN A 15 48.10 12.15 -40.14
CA GLN A 15 49.39 12.61 -40.66
C GLN A 15 49.21 13.59 -41.82
N SER A 16 48.36 13.26 -42.79
CA SER A 16 47.99 14.16 -43.88
C SER A 16 47.41 15.47 -43.36
N LEU A 17 46.48 15.43 -42.40
CA LEU A 17 45.90 16.62 -41.76
C LEU A 17 46.89 17.44 -40.93
N ILE A 18 48.05 16.91 -40.55
CA ILE A 18 49.08 17.61 -39.77
C ILE A 18 50.20 18.14 -40.68
N LEU A 19 50.53 17.43 -41.76
CA LEU A 19 51.71 17.69 -42.58
C LEU A 19 51.39 18.30 -43.95
N ASP A 20 50.30 17.89 -44.60
CA ASP A 20 50.00 18.35 -45.97
C ASP A 20 49.50 19.80 -45.98
N THR A 21 49.79 20.50 -47.08
CA THR A 21 49.49 21.93 -47.27
C THR A 21 48.41 22.18 -48.32
N GLY A 22 47.92 21.11 -48.96
CA GLY A 22 46.80 21.14 -49.89
C GLY A 22 45.50 21.62 -49.24
N ASN A 23 44.88 22.62 -49.85
CA ASN A 23 43.67 23.25 -49.32
C ASN A 23 42.42 22.38 -49.55
N GLN A 24 42.34 21.70 -50.68
CA GLN A 24 41.19 20.82 -50.93
C GLN A 24 41.37 19.50 -50.19
N LEU A 25 42.57 18.95 -50.23
CA LEU A 25 42.92 17.71 -49.55
C LEU A 25 42.63 17.81 -48.04
N PHE A 26 43.04 18.90 -47.39
CA PHE A 26 42.73 19.08 -45.97
C PHE A 26 41.22 19.17 -45.73
N SER A 27 40.45 19.91 -46.55
CA SER A 27 39.00 20.04 -46.38
C SER A 27 38.29 18.69 -46.47
N ILE A 28 38.69 17.87 -47.44
CA ILE A 28 38.16 16.52 -47.65
C ILE A 28 38.57 15.59 -46.51
N ASN A 29 39.84 15.60 -46.11
CA ASN A 29 40.33 14.75 -45.03
C ASN A 29 39.70 15.12 -43.68
N LEU A 30 39.49 16.40 -43.42
CA LEU A 30 38.82 16.87 -42.22
C LEU A 30 37.33 16.47 -42.23
N ARG A 31 36.69 16.49 -43.40
CA ARG A 31 35.33 15.97 -43.56
C ARG A 31 35.26 14.47 -43.31
N LEU A 32 36.23 13.69 -43.79
CA LEU A 32 36.31 12.26 -43.54
C LEU A 32 36.47 11.96 -42.04
N LEU A 33 37.37 12.69 -41.36
CA LEU A 33 37.54 12.57 -39.91
C LEU A 33 36.24 12.88 -39.16
N LEU A 34 35.54 13.96 -39.55
CA LEU A 34 34.24 14.35 -39.01
C LEU A 34 33.14 13.30 -39.25
N ALA A 35 33.19 12.58 -40.36
CA ALA A 35 32.23 11.52 -40.66
C ALA A 35 32.51 10.25 -39.83
N ILE A 36 33.76 9.99 -39.45
CA ILE A 36 34.15 8.83 -38.63
C ILE A 36 33.86 9.08 -37.15
N LEU A 37 34.08 10.31 -36.68
CA LEU A 37 34.03 10.68 -35.26
C LEU A 37 32.80 10.18 -34.49
N PRO A 38 31.55 10.38 -34.96
CA PRO A 38 30.34 10.02 -34.21
C PRO A 38 30.20 8.52 -33.97
N TYR A 39 30.82 7.69 -34.82
CA TYR A 39 30.68 6.23 -34.79
C TYR A 39 31.80 5.53 -34.02
N ALA A 40 32.87 6.25 -33.66
CA ALA A 40 34.05 5.68 -33.02
C ALA A 40 34.76 6.65 -32.06
N PRO A 41 34.05 7.38 -31.19
CA PRO A 41 34.68 8.37 -30.30
C PRO A 41 35.66 7.72 -29.32
N LEU A 42 35.36 6.52 -28.79
CA LEU A 42 36.24 5.82 -27.87
C LEU A 42 37.61 5.50 -28.51
N ILE A 43 37.61 4.98 -29.75
CA ILE A 43 38.85 4.64 -30.48
C ILE A 43 39.68 5.91 -30.72
N LEU A 44 39.02 6.99 -31.13
CA LEU A 44 39.64 8.28 -31.40
C LEU A 44 40.13 9.00 -30.14
N THR A 45 39.65 8.63 -28.94
CA THR A 45 40.06 9.23 -27.67
C THR A 45 41.58 9.15 -27.47
N SER A 46 42.21 8.04 -27.90
CA SER A 46 43.66 7.87 -27.87
C SER A 46 44.43 8.83 -28.80
N LYS A 47 43.77 9.34 -29.86
CA LYS A 47 44.34 10.22 -30.88
C LYS A 47 43.96 11.70 -30.66
N VAL A 48 43.22 12.03 -29.60
CA VAL A 48 42.79 13.40 -29.29
C VAL A 48 43.94 14.41 -29.24
N PRO A 49 45.14 14.10 -28.70
CA PRO A 49 46.25 15.05 -28.75
C PRO A 49 46.67 15.41 -30.19
N LEU A 50 46.66 14.45 -31.11
CA LEU A 50 46.95 14.69 -32.53
C LEU A 50 45.81 15.48 -33.19
N MET A 51 44.56 15.15 -32.87
CA MET A 51 43.39 15.90 -33.35
C MET A 51 43.37 17.35 -32.82
N ALA A 52 43.94 17.62 -31.64
CA ALA A 52 44.10 18.97 -31.12
C ALA A 52 45.15 19.76 -31.93
N ILE A 53 46.23 19.13 -32.37
CA ILE A 53 47.20 19.74 -33.32
C ILE A 53 46.49 20.08 -34.64
N VAL A 54 45.69 19.15 -35.18
CA VAL A 54 44.83 19.40 -36.36
C VAL A 54 43.87 20.56 -36.12
N LEU A 55 43.29 20.68 -34.92
CA LEU A 55 42.42 21.80 -34.54
C LEU A 55 43.18 23.14 -34.60
N GLY A 56 44.40 23.17 -34.05
CA GLY A 56 45.27 24.35 -34.12
C GLY A 56 45.58 24.78 -35.56
N ARG A 57 45.81 23.81 -36.46
CA ARG A 57 45.95 24.06 -37.90
C ARG A 57 44.65 24.54 -38.52
N ALA A 58 43.53 23.87 -38.28
CA ALA A 58 42.23 24.18 -38.86
C ALA A 58 41.73 25.59 -38.48
N ILE A 59 41.93 26.01 -37.23
CA ILE A 59 41.60 27.37 -36.77
C ILE A 59 42.47 28.40 -37.46
N SER A 60 43.75 28.07 -37.63
CA SER A 60 44.69 28.96 -38.32
C SER A 60 44.33 29.13 -39.80
N TRP A 61 43.79 28.06 -40.39
CA TRP A 61 43.38 28.01 -41.78
C TRP A 61 41.99 28.61 -42.08
N ARG A 62 41.12 28.70 -41.06
CA ARG A 62 39.76 29.27 -41.14
C ARG A 62 39.72 30.61 -41.86
N ASP A 63 40.70 31.47 -41.59
CA ASP A 63 40.71 32.85 -42.06
C ASP A 63 41.54 33.02 -43.34
N ARG A 64 42.53 32.14 -43.59
CA ARG A 64 43.48 32.25 -44.72
C ARG A 64 43.99 30.88 -45.18
N PRO A 65 43.97 30.56 -46.48
CA PRO A 65 44.50 29.30 -47.00
C PRO A 65 46.02 29.15 -46.75
N PHE A 66 46.51 27.90 -46.70
CA PHE A 66 47.95 27.64 -46.65
C PHE A 66 48.56 27.95 -48.02
N ILE A 67 49.49 28.91 -48.05
CA ILE A 67 50.21 29.33 -49.26
C ILE A 67 51.70 29.11 -48.99
N ASP A 68 52.09 27.83 -48.98
CA ASP A 68 53.44 27.40 -48.60
C ASP A 68 54.42 27.39 -49.79
N HIS A 69 53.91 27.60 -51.01
CA HIS A 69 54.72 27.62 -52.24
C HIS A 69 55.41 28.96 -52.53
N THR A 70 55.13 30.01 -51.75
CA THR A 70 55.79 31.31 -51.93
C THR A 70 57.04 31.41 -51.06
N PRO A 71 58.23 31.73 -51.61
CA PRO A 71 59.48 31.80 -50.85
C PRO A 71 59.56 32.98 -49.87
N ILE A 72 58.56 33.87 -49.89
CA ILE A 72 58.51 35.06 -49.04
C ILE A 72 57.45 34.81 -47.98
N ALA A 73 57.86 34.73 -46.71
CA ALA A 73 56.96 34.76 -45.58
C ALA A 73 56.19 36.09 -45.60
N ARG A 74 54.94 36.05 -46.08
CA ARG A 74 54.05 37.20 -46.02
C ARG A 74 53.47 37.27 -44.62
N ASP A 75 53.51 38.46 -44.03
CA ASP A 75 52.95 38.69 -42.71
C ASP A 75 51.45 38.33 -42.72
N GLY A 76 51.05 37.44 -41.82
CA GLY A 76 49.68 36.92 -41.75
C GLY A 76 49.34 35.73 -42.65
N VAL A 77 50.28 35.06 -43.34
CA VAL A 77 50.03 33.73 -43.94
C VAL A 77 50.40 32.64 -42.94
N THR A 78 49.53 31.65 -42.77
CA THR A 78 49.83 30.49 -41.93
C THR A 78 50.67 29.52 -42.72
N GLN A 79 51.86 29.19 -42.18
CA GLN A 79 52.79 28.24 -42.78
C GLN A 79 52.80 26.94 -41.99
N THR A 80 52.80 25.84 -42.72
CA THR A 80 52.99 24.51 -42.12
C THR A 80 54.48 24.28 -41.92
N GLN A 81 54.86 23.82 -40.73
CA GLN A 81 56.26 23.48 -40.47
C GLN A 81 56.65 22.21 -41.21
N ILE A 82 57.92 22.12 -41.61
CA ILE A 82 58.46 20.97 -42.35
C ILE A 82 58.36 19.71 -41.45
N PRO A 83 57.96 18.54 -41.99
CA PRO A 83 57.95 17.29 -41.24
C PRO A 83 59.32 16.96 -40.68
N ASP A 84 59.36 16.28 -39.53
CA ASP A 84 60.60 15.69 -39.02
C ASP A 84 61.15 14.66 -40.05
N PRO A 85 62.45 14.72 -40.40
CA PRO A 85 63.07 13.80 -41.36
C PRO A 85 62.85 12.31 -41.08
N SER A 86 62.60 11.94 -39.82
CA SER A 86 62.34 10.56 -39.42
C SER A 86 61.00 9.98 -39.94
N LEU A 87 60.03 10.82 -40.33
CA LEU A 87 58.71 10.34 -40.75
C LEU A 87 58.64 9.88 -42.21
N ASN A 88 59.63 10.22 -43.06
CA ASN A 88 59.65 9.91 -44.50
C ASN A 88 58.30 10.21 -45.21
N TRP A 89 57.65 11.34 -44.86
CA TRP A 89 56.36 11.72 -45.41
C TRP A 89 56.54 12.64 -46.62
N ASP A 90 55.97 12.25 -47.76
CA ASP A 90 55.93 13.08 -48.96
C ASP A 90 54.79 14.10 -48.84
N VAL A 91 55.14 15.37 -48.63
CA VAL A 91 54.17 16.45 -48.37
C VAL A 91 53.39 16.81 -49.64
N ALA A 92 52.08 16.61 -49.60
CA ALA A 92 51.19 17.09 -50.66
C ALA A 92 51.09 18.63 -50.61
N THR A 93 51.51 19.28 -51.69
CA THR A 93 51.66 20.75 -51.74
C THR A 93 50.49 21.40 -52.46
N SER A 94 50.01 22.55 -51.97
CA SER A 94 48.93 23.33 -52.62
C SER A 94 49.22 23.70 -54.08
N ALA A 95 50.49 23.76 -54.49
CA ALA A 95 50.91 24.00 -55.87
C ALA A 95 50.55 22.87 -56.85
N THR A 96 50.30 21.66 -56.34
CA THR A 96 49.94 20.48 -57.15
C THR A 96 48.44 20.20 -57.19
N GLU A 97 47.64 20.98 -56.45
CA GLU A 97 46.19 20.81 -56.42
C GLU A 97 45.51 21.46 -57.64
N ILE A 98 44.55 20.75 -58.21
CA ILE A 98 43.67 21.28 -59.26
C ILE A 98 42.66 22.22 -58.57
N GLU A 99 42.45 23.44 -59.08
CA GLU A 99 41.39 24.31 -58.57
C GLU A 99 40.01 23.72 -58.88
N ILE A 100 39.27 23.36 -57.83
CA ILE A 100 37.92 22.81 -57.86
C ILE A 100 37.09 23.68 -56.93
N ASP A 101 35.93 24.14 -57.41
CA ASP A 101 34.97 24.84 -56.57
C ASP A 101 34.31 23.83 -55.61
N MET A 102 34.59 23.99 -54.31
CA MET A 102 34.16 23.06 -53.28
C MET A 102 32.78 23.46 -52.73
N PRO A 103 31.88 22.49 -52.50
CA PRO A 103 30.59 22.74 -51.85
C PRO A 103 30.73 23.55 -50.55
N ASP A 104 29.73 24.37 -50.23
CA ASP A 104 29.78 25.29 -49.07
C ASP A 104 30.14 24.64 -47.73
N HIS A 105 29.71 23.40 -47.53
CA HIS A 105 29.98 22.64 -46.31
C HIS A 105 31.43 22.12 -46.21
N LEU A 106 32.19 22.16 -47.30
CA LEU A 106 33.61 21.81 -47.38
C LEU A 106 34.52 23.04 -47.42
N LYS A 107 33.96 24.25 -47.52
CA LYS A 107 34.77 25.47 -47.47
C LYS A 107 35.55 25.55 -46.13
N PRO A 108 36.82 25.99 -46.13
CA PRO A 108 37.72 25.94 -44.97
C PRO A 108 37.11 26.49 -43.67
N ARG A 109 36.45 27.66 -43.74
CA ARG A 109 35.78 28.27 -42.59
C ARG A 109 34.68 27.37 -42.01
N ARG A 110 33.86 26.77 -42.86
CA ARG A 110 32.71 25.96 -42.44
C ARG A 110 33.15 24.61 -41.89
N ILE A 111 34.11 23.96 -42.53
CA ILE A 111 34.62 22.66 -42.08
C ILE A 111 35.40 22.78 -40.76
N ALA A 112 36.20 23.85 -40.59
CA ALA A 112 36.87 24.15 -39.33
C ALA A 112 35.86 24.40 -38.19
N GLN A 113 34.78 25.14 -38.47
CA GLN A 113 33.69 25.34 -37.50
C GLN A 113 33.05 24.00 -37.09
N MET A 114 32.71 23.15 -38.06
CA MET A 114 32.14 21.82 -37.77
C MET A 114 33.09 20.96 -36.94
N PHE A 115 34.38 21.03 -37.21
CA PHE A 115 35.40 20.32 -36.45
C PHE A 115 35.52 20.82 -35.01
N ILE A 116 35.52 22.14 -34.79
CA ILE A 116 35.49 22.73 -33.44
C ILE A 116 34.25 22.27 -32.68
N ILE A 117 33.07 22.29 -33.30
CA ILE A 117 31.81 21.85 -32.69
C ILE A 117 31.90 20.40 -32.24
N ALA A 118 32.40 19.53 -33.12
CA ALA A 118 32.51 18.11 -32.85
C ALA A 118 33.56 17.81 -31.76
N MET A 119 34.73 18.45 -31.83
CA MET A 119 35.80 18.33 -30.82
C MET A 119 35.37 18.86 -29.45
N TYR A 120 34.69 20.01 -29.40
CA TYR A 120 34.19 20.58 -28.14
C TYR A 120 33.02 19.78 -27.56
N GLY A 121 32.16 19.20 -28.41
CA GLY A 121 31.11 18.28 -27.96
C GLY A 121 31.68 16.97 -27.38
N ALA A 122 32.79 16.48 -27.94
CA ALA A 122 33.42 15.24 -27.52
C ALA A 122 34.39 15.41 -26.34
N TRP A 123 35.34 16.33 -26.41
CA TRP A 123 36.41 16.50 -25.42
C TRP A 123 36.64 17.98 -25.09
N PRO A 124 35.65 18.66 -24.48
CA PRO A 124 35.73 20.08 -24.17
C PRO A 124 36.94 20.43 -23.29
N SER A 125 37.30 19.57 -22.34
CA SER A 125 38.38 19.84 -21.39
C SER A 125 39.74 19.81 -22.08
N ASN A 126 39.94 18.88 -23.01
CA ASN A 126 41.15 18.82 -23.83
C ASN A 126 41.22 19.97 -24.84
N VAL A 127 40.10 20.37 -25.45
CA VAL A 127 40.06 21.54 -26.36
C VAL A 127 40.49 22.81 -25.62
N ILE A 128 39.90 23.09 -24.45
CA ILE A 128 40.24 24.28 -23.66
C ILE A 128 41.68 24.23 -23.16
N ALA A 129 42.16 23.07 -22.68
CA ALA A 129 43.53 22.92 -22.21
C ALA A 129 44.57 23.17 -23.31
N PHE A 130 44.34 22.62 -24.50
CA PHE A 130 45.21 22.83 -25.66
C PHE A 130 45.23 24.29 -26.13
N VAL A 131 44.07 24.93 -26.18
CA VAL A 131 43.95 26.31 -26.68
C VAL A 131 44.55 27.32 -25.71
N ARG A 132 44.45 27.05 -24.41
CA ARG A 132 45.04 27.89 -23.36
C ARG A 132 46.56 27.86 -23.42
N ASP A 133 47.15 26.67 -23.53
CA ASP A 133 48.59 26.48 -23.60
C ASP A 133 48.94 25.22 -24.42
N PRO A 134 49.18 25.37 -25.73
CA PRO A 134 49.34 24.23 -26.63
C PRO A 134 50.62 23.45 -26.33
N VAL A 135 51.72 24.14 -26.01
CA VAL A 135 53.02 23.50 -25.77
C VAL A 135 52.96 22.64 -24.52
N SER A 136 52.47 23.20 -23.40
CA SER A 136 52.36 22.45 -22.15
C SER A 136 51.39 21.27 -22.28
N TYR A 137 50.30 21.45 -23.02
CA TYR A 137 49.37 20.35 -23.32
C TYR A 137 50.03 19.22 -24.11
N ILE A 138 50.74 19.53 -25.19
CA ILE A 138 51.41 18.54 -26.05
C ILE A 138 52.49 17.78 -25.26
N ARG A 139 53.33 18.50 -24.51
CA ARG A 139 54.36 17.88 -23.64
C ARG A 139 53.73 16.99 -22.57
N GLY A 140 52.66 17.45 -21.91
CA GLY A 140 51.96 16.67 -20.89
C GLY A 140 51.26 15.41 -21.42
N LYS A 141 51.01 15.32 -22.73
CA LYS A 141 50.41 14.15 -23.39
C LYS A 141 51.45 13.26 -24.09
N ASN A 142 52.75 13.57 -23.97
CA ASN A 142 53.86 12.82 -24.57
C ASN A 142 53.70 12.58 -26.08
N VAL A 143 53.27 13.60 -26.82
CA VAL A 143 53.19 13.52 -28.29
C VAL A 143 54.60 13.57 -28.87
N GLN A 144 54.93 12.62 -29.74
CA GLN A 144 56.22 12.60 -30.44
C GLN A 144 56.39 13.85 -31.31
N PRO A 145 57.63 14.34 -31.51
CA PRO A 145 57.89 15.43 -32.45
C PRO A 145 57.46 15.00 -33.86
N ILE A 146 56.61 15.82 -34.51
CA ILE A 146 56.09 15.58 -35.87
C ILE A 146 56.72 16.55 -36.86
N TYR A 147 57.11 17.73 -36.39
CA TYR A 147 57.78 18.75 -37.17
C TYR A 147 59.28 18.75 -36.88
N ALA A 148 60.08 19.20 -37.83
CA ALA A 148 61.52 19.39 -37.68
C ALA A 148 61.88 20.50 -36.66
N VAL A 149 60.88 21.20 -36.12
CA VAL A 149 61.02 22.33 -35.21
C VAL A 149 60.29 22.03 -33.90
N ASP A 150 60.87 22.49 -32.78
CA ASP A 150 60.24 22.39 -31.46
C ASP A 150 58.85 23.04 -31.41
N TRP A 151 57.97 22.45 -30.59
CA TRP A 151 56.59 22.92 -30.39
C TRP A 151 56.47 24.38 -29.97
N ASP A 152 57.49 24.94 -29.30
CA ASP A 152 57.55 26.35 -28.89
C ASP A 152 57.55 27.33 -30.08
N ARG A 153 57.98 26.86 -31.27
CA ARG A 153 58.07 27.68 -32.49
C ARG A 153 56.90 27.45 -33.45
N VAL A 154 56.05 26.45 -33.19
CA VAL A 154 54.91 26.11 -34.06
C VAL A 154 53.78 27.14 -33.91
N TRP A 155 53.46 27.50 -32.66
CA TRP A 155 52.48 28.57 -32.36
C TRP A 155 53.08 29.56 -31.38
N SER A 156 52.97 30.85 -31.69
CA SER A 156 53.28 31.87 -30.70
C SER A 156 52.26 31.86 -29.56
N PRO A 157 52.69 32.16 -28.31
CA PRO A 157 51.81 32.15 -27.15
C PRO A 157 50.56 33.02 -27.35
N GLY A 158 49.40 32.47 -27.02
CA GLY A 158 48.13 33.20 -27.07
C GLY A 158 47.44 33.28 -28.44
N VAL A 159 48.11 32.98 -29.56
CA VAL A 159 47.48 33.09 -30.90
C VAL A 159 46.27 32.18 -31.08
N LEU A 160 46.35 30.93 -30.60
CA LEU A 160 45.21 30.01 -30.65
C LEU A 160 44.05 30.49 -29.77
N ALA A 161 44.36 31.05 -28.59
CA ALA A 161 43.34 31.61 -27.71
C ALA A 161 42.63 32.81 -28.37
N THR A 162 43.37 33.77 -28.93
CA THR A 162 42.79 34.93 -29.61
C THR A 162 41.89 34.55 -30.79
N ARG A 163 42.27 33.49 -31.55
CA ARG A 163 41.48 33.03 -32.70
C ARG A 163 40.26 32.20 -32.30
N LEU A 164 40.37 31.39 -31.24
CA LEU A 164 39.30 30.48 -30.84
C LEU A 164 38.32 31.09 -29.83
N GLU A 165 38.75 32.07 -29.02
CA GLU A 165 37.90 32.80 -28.06
C GLU A 165 36.59 33.33 -28.68
N PRO A 166 36.58 34.07 -29.79
CA PRO A 166 35.34 34.55 -30.38
C PRO A 166 34.44 33.41 -30.87
N LEU A 167 35.00 32.26 -31.20
CA LEU A 167 34.25 31.09 -31.66
C LEU A 167 33.64 30.34 -30.49
N ILE A 168 34.38 30.17 -29.39
CA ILE A 168 33.93 29.51 -28.17
C ILE A 168 32.89 30.36 -27.43
N ARG A 169 32.93 31.68 -27.55
CA ARG A 169 31.94 32.59 -26.95
C ARG A 169 30.50 32.26 -27.33
N ASP A 170 30.30 31.71 -28.52
CA ASP A 170 28.98 31.31 -29.02
C ASP A 170 28.56 29.90 -28.55
N PHE A 171 29.42 29.17 -27.83
CA PHE A 171 29.11 27.87 -27.27
C PHE A 171 28.55 27.97 -25.86
N ARG A 172 27.67 27.03 -25.52
CA ARG A 172 27.24 26.77 -24.15
C ARG A 172 28.33 26.03 -23.39
N LEU A 173 28.47 26.31 -22.10
CA LEU A 173 29.40 25.60 -21.22
C LEU A 173 29.07 24.11 -21.17
N HIS A 174 30.01 23.26 -21.56
CA HIS A 174 29.84 21.81 -21.49
C HIS A 174 29.95 21.31 -20.03
N PRO A 175 29.00 20.50 -19.51
CA PRO A 175 29.02 20.02 -18.12
C PRO A 175 30.30 19.29 -17.70
N SER A 176 30.93 18.54 -18.63
CA SER A 176 32.20 17.84 -18.38
C SER A 176 33.34 18.75 -17.92
N LEU A 177 33.33 20.05 -18.23
CA LEU A 177 34.36 20.98 -17.78
C LEU A 177 34.39 21.17 -16.25
N VAL A 178 33.27 20.90 -15.57
CA VAL A 178 33.17 21.00 -14.11
C VAL A 178 33.73 19.73 -13.44
N VAL A 179 33.61 18.59 -14.11
CA VAL A 179 33.87 17.27 -13.53
C VAL A 179 35.25 16.74 -13.93
N PHE A 180 35.71 17.01 -15.16
CA PHE A 180 36.89 16.38 -15.72
C PHE A 180 38.03 17.37 -15.95
N THR A 181 39.24 16.92 -15.66
CA THR A 181 40.48 17.51 -16.18
C THR A 181 40.80 16.94 -17.56
N SER A 182 41.74 17.55 -18.29
CA SER A 182 42.13 17.04 -19.61
C SER A 182 42.66 15.60 -19.59
N THR A 183 43.27 15.13 -18.50
CA THR A 183 43.72 13.73 -18.34
C THR A 183 42.58 12.81 -17.93
N ALA A 184 41.74 13.23 -16.97
CA ALA A 184 40.59 12.43 -16.52
C ALA A 184 39.56 12.23 -17.63
N GLU A 185 39.33 13.23 -18.49
CA GLU A 185 38.39 13.16 -19.61
C GLU A 185 38.78 12.09 -20.65
N LEU A 186 40.09 11.88 -20.88
CA LEU A 186 40.56 10.85 -21.82
C LEU A 186 40.54 9.45 -21.21
N ALA A 187 40.57 9.32 -19.88
CA ALA A 187 40.54 8.04 -19.19
C ALA A 187 39.12 7.48 -19.03
N ASP A 188 38.08 8.32 -19.16
CA ASP A 188 36.69 7.90 -18.98
C ASP A 188 36.11 7.20 -20.22
N ALA A 189 36.39 5.90 -20.33
CA ALA A 189 35.83 5.05 -21.38
C ALA A 189 34.31 4.83 -21.23
N LYS A 190 33.78 4.88 -20.00
CA LYS A 190 32.36 4.60 -19.71
C LYS A 190 31.44 5.64 -20.34
N ARG A 191 31.94 6.86 -20.54
CA ARG A 191 31.25 7.95 -21.24
C ARG A 191 30.65 7.52 -22.58
N TRP A 192 31.31 6.60 -23.30
CA TRP A 192 30.96 6.26 -24.68
C TRP A 192 30.09 5.00 -24.83
N GLU A 193 29.78 4.26 -23.75
CA GLU A 193 29.08 2.97 -23.84
C GLU A 193 27.65 3.05 -24.36
N LYS A 194 26.97 4.20 -24.17
CA LYS A 194 25.53 4.37 -24.48
C LYS A 194 25.24 5.46 -25.51
N ILE A 195 26.25 6.07 -26.10
CA ILE A 195 26.07 7.22 -26.99
C ILE A 195 25.79 6.73 -28.40
N ASP A 196 24.63 7.09 -28.94
CA ASP A 196 24.36 6.92 -30.37
C ASP A 196 25.01 8.05 -31.20
N ALA A 197 25.40 7.72 -32.43
CA ALA A 197 26.03 8.67 -33.35
C ALA A 197 25.12 9.87 -33.66
N SER A 198 23.80 9.64 -33.78
CA SER A 198 22.83 10.70 -34.04
C SER A 198 22.69 11.63 -32.83
N GLU A 199 22.64 11.06 -31.62
CA GLU A 199 22.60 11.79 -30.36
C GLU A 199 23.86 12.62 -30.15
N PHE A 200 25.03 12.06 -30.46
CA PHE A 200 26.31 12.77 -30.42
C PHE A 200 26.30 14.02 -31.31
N ILE A 201 25.85 13.88 -32.56
CA ILE A 201 25.77 14.99 -33.51
C ILE A 201 24.77 16.04 -33.01
N ALA A 202 23.57 15.63 -32.60
CA ALA A 202 22.55 16.55 -32.08
C ALA A 202 23.05 17.33 -30.85
N ARG A 203 23.68 16.63 -29.90
CA ARG A 203 24.23 17.25 -28.69
C ARG A 203 25.37 18.21 -28.99
N SER A 204 26.31 17.82 -29.85
CA SER A 204 27.44 18.68 -30.24
C SER A 204 26.95 19.94 -30.96
N GLN A 205 26.00 19.81 -31.88
CA GLN A 205 25.38 20.96 -32.55
C GLN A 205 24.60 21.84 -31.56
N ALA A 206 23.83 21.28 -30.63
CA ALA A 206 23.04 22.04 -29.65
C ALA A 206 23.90 22.88 -28.67
N LEU A 207 25.16 22.49 -28.47
CA LEU A 207 26.13 23.28 -27.68
C LEU A 207 26.59 24.52 -28.44
N SER A 208 26.60 24.48 -29.77
CA SER A 208 26.87 25.63 -30.61
C SER A 208 25.56 26.37 -30.83
N ASN A 209 25.48 27.68 -30.56
CA ASN A 209 24.29 28.46 -30.91
C ASN A 209 24.14 28.67 -32.43
N SER A 210 24.70 27.77 -33.27
CA SER A 210 24.86 27.91 -34.72
C SER A 210 23.53 27.99 -35.50
N ASP A 211 22.40 27.64 -34.90
CA ASP A 211 21.07 27.87 -35.49
C ASP A 211 20.70 29.36 -35.59
N GLN A 212 21.39 30.23 -34.85
CA GLN A 212 21.19 31.68 -34.96
C GLN A 212 21.98 32.33 -36.11
N GLN A 213 23.11 31.74 -36.52
CA GLN A 213 24.04 32.34 -37.50
C GLN A 213 23.84 31.88 -38.95
N ALA A 214 23.22 30.72 -39.18
CA ALA A 214 23.06 30.16 -40.54
C ALA A 214 22.24 31.07 -41.48
N ILE A 215 21.42 31.98 -40.95
CA ILE A 215 20.62 32.92 -41.77
C ILE A 215 21.22 34.33 -41.76
N SER A 216 22.09 34.66 -40.79
CA SER A 216 22.72 35.98 -40.70
C SER A 216 23.78 36.21 -41.79
N HIS A 217 24.41 35.15 -42.30
CA HIS A 217 25.50 35.23 -43.27
C HIS A 217 25.13 34.83 -44.71
N ALA A 218 23.98 34.19 -44.95
CA ALA A 218 23.55 33.74 -46.27
C ALA A 218 22.97 34.88 -47.16
N GLY A 219 23.74 35.94 -47.35
CA GLY A 219 23.44 36.95 -48.37
C GLY A 219 23.41 38.39 -47.85
N LEU A 220 24.47 38.77 -47.15
CA LEU A 220 24.83 40.18 -46.91
C LEU A 220 26.10 40.59 -47.66
N PHE A 221 26.88 39.62 -48.19
CA PHE A 221 28.18 39.86 -48.82
C PHE A 221 28.38 39.19 -50.20
N ASP A 222 27.51 38.25 -50.62
CA ASP A 222 27.68 37.54 -51.91
C ASP A 222 27.44 38.42 -53.16
N GLU A 223 26.90 39.64 -53.02
CA GLU A 223 26.69 40.55 -54.17
C GLU A 223 27.74 41.66 -54.30
N GLU A 224 28.70 41.79 -53.37
CA GLU A 224 29.74 42.82 -53.45
C GLU A 224 30.81 42.49 -54.51
N GLU A 225 31.05 41.22 -54.83
CA GLU A 225 32.00 40.82 -55.88
C GLU A 225 31.55 41.23 -57.29
N GLN A 226 30.25 41.40 -57.54
CA GLN A 226 29.75 41.82 -58.85
C GLN A 226 29.81 43.34 -59.08
N LEU A 227 29.99 44.16 -58.04
CA LEU A 227 30.06 45.62 -58.17
C LEU A 227 31.42 46.10 -58.68
N VAL A 228 32.51 45.39 -58.36
CA VAL A 228 33.87 45.78 -58.76
C VAL A 228 34.08 45.65 -60.27
N ASN A 229 33.38 44.70 -60.92
CA ASN A 229 33.48 44.48 -62.37
C ASN A 229 32.65 45.47 -63.22
N VAL A 230 31.72 46.22 -62.62
CA VAL A 230 30.87 47.18 -63.38
C VAL A 230 31.50 48.57 -63.43
N VAL A 231 32.32 48.95 -62.44
CA VAL A 231 32.95 50.28 -62.37
C VAL A 231 34.03 50.47 -63.47
N GLN A 232 34.48 49.40 -64.12
CA GLN A 232 35.46 49.49 -65.22
C GLN A 232 34.87 49.98 -66.57
N SER A 233 33.55 50.17 -66.69
CA SER A 233 32.92 50.71 -67.92
C SER A 233 32.40 52.14 -67.73
N MET A 234 33.23 53.06 -67.22
CA MET A 234 32.86 54.48 -67.12
C MET A 234 33.19 55.23 -68.42
N ASP A 235 32.29 55.12 -69.39
CA ASP A 235 32.06 56.15 -70.41
C ASP A 235 30.55 56.17 -70.72
N SER A 236 29.76 56.85 -69.88
CA SER A 236 28.32 57.00 -70.11
C SER A 236 27.82 58.35 -69.61
N GLY A 237 27.05 59.04 -70.45
CA GLY A 237 26.50 60.37 -70.19
C GLY A 237 25.53 60.41 -68.99
N ASN A 238 24.90 61.56 -68.74
CA ASN A 238 24.03 61.79 -67.57
C ASN A 238 22.99 60.68 -67.31
N LEU A 239 22.45 60.06 -68.36
CA LEU A 239 21.52 58.93 -68.26
C LEU A 239 22.14 57.65 -67.67
N GLY A 240 23.42 57.38 -67.92
CA GLY A 240 24.12 56.22 -67.36
C GLY A 240 24.29 56.34 -65.84
N LYS A 241 24.63 57.54 -65.38
CA LYS A 241 24.75 57.87 -63.95
C LYS A 241 23.41 57.76 -63.21
N GLU A 242 22.34 58.23 -63.83
CA GLU A 242 20.99 58.12 -63.26
C GLU A 242 20.52 56.66 -63.17
N ASN A 243 20.80 55.86 -64.20
CA ASN A 243 20.48 54.43 -64.19
C ASN A 243 21.25 53.67 -63.09
N GLU A 244 22.51 54.02 -62.87
CA GLU A 244 23.33 53.45 -61.80
C GLU A 244 22.81 53.84 -60.41
N LEU A 245 22.40 55.10 -60.23
CA LEU A 245 21.78 55.56 -58.98
C LEU A 245 20.49 54.81 -58.67
N LEU A 246 19.60 54.63 -59.66
CA LEU A 246 18.37 53.86 -59.49
C LEU A 246 18.63 52.39 -59.15
N ARG A 247 19.69 51.78 -59.71
CA ARG A 247 20.12 50.42 -59.33
C ARG A 247 20.63 50.36 -57.90
N LEU A 248 21.39 51.36 -57.46
CA LEU A 248 21.85 51.45 -56.08
C LEU A 248 20.69 51.65 -55.11
N GLU A 249 19.70 52.48 -55.45
CA GLU A 249 18.50 52.70 -54.65
C GLU A 249 17.64 51.42 -54.56
N ALA A 250 17.46 50.71 -55.67
CA ALA A 250 16.78 49.41 -55.70
C ALA A 250 17.51 48.36 -54.82
N LYS A 251 18.85 48.33 -54.87
CA LYS A 251 19.66 47.46 -54.01
C LYS A 251 19.55 47.83 -52.53
N TYR A 252 19.59 49.12 -52.20
CA TYR A 252 19.43 49.61 -50.82
C TYR A 252 18.06 49.24 -50.25
N THR A 253 16.99 49.51 -51.01
CA THR A 253 15.62 49.17 -50.58
C THR A 253 15.42 47.66 -50.41
N ALA A 254 16.02 46.83 -51.28
CA ALA A 254 16.01 45.37 -51.13
C ALA A 254 16.75 44.90 -49.87
N ARG A 255 17.94 45.47 -49.58
CA ARG A 255 18.74 45.15 -48.39
C ARG A 255 17.98 45.49 -47.10
N VAL A 256 17.40 46.69 -47.03
CA VAL A 256 16.62 47.13 -45.88
C VAL A 256 15.40 46.23 -45.66
N ARG A 257 14.69 45.84 -46.72
CA ARG A 257 13.57 44.87 -46.63
C ARG A 257 14.02 43.51 -46.08
N LYS A 258 15.15 42.99 -46.56
CA LYS A 258 15.73 41.73 -46.06
C LYS A 258 16.10 41.82 -44.58
N GLN A 259 16.64 42.96 -44.14
CA GLN A 259 16.95 43.20 -42.73
C GLN A 259 15.68 43.23 -41.85
N TYR A 260 14.61 43.90 -42.29
CA TYR A 260 13.34 43.89 -41.57
C TYR A 260 12.73 42.49 -41.49
N LEU A 261 12.72 41.75 -42.60
CA LEU A 261 12.22 40.37 -42.62
C LEU A 261 13.03 39.46 -41.67
N TYR A 262 14.35 39.63 -41.61
CA TYR A 262 15.18 38.92 -40.65
C TYR A 262 14.84 39.28 -39.20
N HIS A 263 14.70 40.57 -38.88
CA HIS A 263 14.37 41.01 -37.53
C HIS A 263 12.99 40.53 -37.10
N ILE A 264 12.00 40.61 -37.99
CA ILE A 264 10.65 40.08 -37.79
C ILE A 264 10.70 38.56 -37.59
N GLY A 265 11.42 37.82 -38.44
CA GLY A 265 11.57 36.37 -38.31
C GLY A 265 12.24 35.96 -37.01
N ARG A 266 13.25 36.72 -36.56
CA ARG A 266 13.90 36.52 -35.25
C ARG A 266 12.92 36.74 -34.10
N LEU A 267 12.22 37.88 -34.11
CA LEU A 267 11.21 38.24 -33.11
C LEU A 267 10.09 37.21 -33.04
N HIS A 268 9.60 36.75 -34.19
CA HIS A 268 8.54 35.74 -34.27
C HIS A 268 9.01 34.40 -33.71
N ARG A 269 10.22 33.93 -34.03
CA ARG A 269 10.78 32.70 -33.43
C ARG A 269 10.96 32.82 -31.93
N THR A 270 11.44 33.97 -31.44
CA THR A 270 11.53 34.19 -29.99
C THR A 270 10.15 34.23 -29.34
N SER A 271 9.15 34.85 -29.98
CA SER A 271 7.77 34.85 -29.49
C SER A 271 7.17 33.45 -29.48
N LEU A 272 7.34 32.65 -30.53
CA LEU A 272 6.90 31.26 -30.56
C LEU A 272 7.55 30.43 -29.44
N ARG A 273 8.85 30.63 -29.19
CA ARG A 273 9.55 29.95 -28.10
C ARG A 273 8.99 30.35 -26.75
N LEU A 274 8.80 31.64 -26.48
CA LEU A 274 8.20 32.12 -25.23
C LEU A 274 6.77 31.60 -25.04
N ASN A 275 5.96 31.60 -26.10
CA ASN A 275 4.60 31.06 -26.04
C ASN A 275 4.61 29.54 -25.75
N ASN A 276 5.57 28.79 -26.29
CA ASN A 276 5.73 27.37 -25.98
C ASN A 276 6.15 27.17 -24.52
N ASP A 277 7.17 27.92 -24.06
CA ASP A 277 7.64 27.87 -22.67
C ASP A 277 6.50 28.27 -21.69
N GLU A 278 5.67 29.26 -22.02
CA GLU A 278 4.47 29.65 -21.26
C GLU A 278 3.41 28.55 -21.25
N ALA A 279 3.15 27.89 -22.40
CA ALA A 279 2.24 26.75 -22.46
C ALA A 279 2.73 25.58 -21.60
N GLU A 280 4.04 25.33 -21.59
CA GLU A 280 4.65 24.33 -20.70
C GLU A 280 4.47 24.72 -19.23
N ILE A 281 4.71 25.99 -18.86
CA ILE A 281 4.47 26.50 -17.50
C ILE A 281 3.00 26.31 -17.09
N HIS A 282 2.05 26.66 -17.96
CA HIS A 282 0.63 26.44 -17.69
C HIS A 282 0.30 24.95 -17.50
N SER A 283 0.91 24.06 -18.29
CA SER A 283 0.77 22.61 -18.10
C SER A 283 1.32 22.13 -16.76
N PHE A 284 2.45 22.68 -16.29
CA PHE A 284 3.05 22.34 -15.00
C PHE A 284 2.20 22.86 -13.85
N VAL A 285 1.70 24.09 -13.93
CA VAL A 285 0.79 24.67 -12.93
C VAL A 285 -0.50 23.86 -12.83
N ASN A 286 -1.06 23.42 -13.96
CA ASN A 286 -2.25 22.58 -13.95
C ASN A 286 -1.98 21.20 -13.31
N ARG A 287 -0.83 20.59 -13.59
CA ARG A 287 -0.39 19.35 -12.92
C ARG A 287 -0.21 19.55 -11.43
N LEU A 288 0.43 20.63 -11.00
CA LEU A 288 0.60 20.95 -9.57
C LEU A 288 -0.75 21.15 -8.88
N LYS A 289 -1.71 21.83 -9.51
CA LYS A 289 -3.07 21.97 -8.98
C LYS A 289 -3.76 20.61 -8.83
N ALA A 290 -3.65 19.74 -9.83
CA ALA A 290 -4.21 18.38 -9.77
C ALA A 290 -3.55 17.52 -8.68
N GLN A 291 -2.23 17.61 -8.53
CA GLN A 291 -1.51 16.93 -7.45
C GLN A 291 -1.91 17.49 -6.07
N THR A 292 -2.09 18.81 -5.96
CA THR A 292 -2.55 19.44 -4.72
C THR A 292 -3.96 19.01 -4.36
N SER A 293 -4.89 18.90 -5.33
CA SER A 293 -6.23 18.39 -5.07
C SER A 293 -6.22 16.91 -4.68
N GLN A 294 -5.36 16.09 -5.29
CA GLN A 294 -5.17 14.68 -4.89
C GLN A 294 -4.62 14.57 -3.48
N ILE A 295 -3.63 15.38 -3.10
CA ILE A 295 -3.11 15.40 -1.73
C ILE A 295 -4.23 15.80 -0.77
N ALA A 296 -5.02 16.83 -1.08
CA ALA A 296 -6.16 17.22 -0.25
C ALA A 296 -7.17 16.07 -0.09
N GLU A 297 -7.53 15.38 -1.18
CA GLU A 297 -8.44 14.23 -1.13
C GLU A 297 -7.86 13.05 -0.33
N LEU A 298 -6.59 12.71 -0.51
CA LEU A 298 -5.95 11.66 0.28
C LEU A 298 -5.86 12.03 1.77
N THR A 299 -5.63 13.30 2.10
CA THR A 299 -5.62 13.76 3.49
C THR A 299 -7.00 13.68 4.13
N THR A 300 -8.07 14.00 3.39
CA THR A 300 -9.44 13.87 3.91
C THR A 300 -9.81 12.39 4.08
N GLN A 301 -9.49 11.53 3.11
CA GLN A 301 -9.69 10.08 3.22
C GLN A 301 -8.94 9.49 4.42
N LEU A 302 -7.69 9.90 4.66
CA LEU A 302 -6.91 9.45 5.82
C LEU A 302 -7.56 9.92 7.13
N SER A 303 -8.05 11.16 7.19
CA SER A 303 -8.76 11.67 8.36
C SER A 303 -10.05 10.90 8.64
N GLN A 304 -10.82 10.55 7.61
CA GLN A 304 -12.03 9.73 7.71
C GLN A 304 -11.71 8.31 8.19
N ALA A 305 -10.69 7.67 7.60
CA ALA A 305 -10.24 6.35 8.02
C ALA A 305 -9.79 6.33 9.50
N ARG A 306 -9.14 7.41 9.97
CA ARG A 306 -8.80 7.56 11.39
C ARG A 306 -10.03 7.70 12.28
N THR A 307 -11.03 8.48 11.88
CA THR A 307 -12.27 8.60 12.67
C THR A 307 -13.02 7.28 12.71
N ASP A 308 -13.10 6.56 11.60
CA ASP A 308 -13.76 5.25 11.51
C ASP A 308 -13.06 4.19 12.36
N ALA A 309 -11.72 4.16 12.31
CA ALA A 309 -10.91 3.30 13.18
C ALA A 309 -11.14 3.62 14.67
N SER A 310 -11.19 4.90 15.05
CA SER A 310 -11.46 5.31 16.43
C SER A 310 -12.87 4.91 16.88
N LEU A 311 -13.86 5.01 15.99
CA LEU A 311 -15.24 4.62 16.27
C LEU A 311 -15.39 3.11 16.38
N ALA A 312 -14.69 2.34 15.55
CA ALA A 312 -14.60 0.89 15.66
C ALA A 312 -13.95 0.48 17.00
N GLN A 313 -12.85 1.11 17.40
CA GLN A 313 -12.21 0.87 18.69
C GLN A 313 -13.15 1.17 19.86
N GLN A 314 -13.88 2.30 19.84
CA GLN A 314 -14.87 2.61 20.87
C GLN A 314 -15.98 1.56 20.94
N LYS A 315 -16.47 1.07 19.79
CA LYS A 315 -17.45 -0.04 19.75
C LYS A 315 -16.87 -1.30 20.36
N HIS A 316 -15.65 -1.67 20.02
CA HIS A 316 -14.97 -2.83 20.60
C HIS A 316 -14.81 -2.70 22.12
N VAL A 317 -14.39 -1.54 22.62
CA VAL A 317 -14.29 -1.30 24.07
C VAL A 317 -15.66 -1.43 24.74
N LYS A 318 -16.72 -0.84 24.17
CA LYS A 318 -18.09 -0.97 24.68
C LYS A 318 -18.58 -2.43 24.69
N TRP A 319 -18.26 -3.19 23.66
CA TRP A 319 -18.58 -4.62 23.63
C TRP A 319 -17.79 -5.40 24.67
N GLN A 320 -16.49 -5.12 24.81
CA GLN A 320 -15.67 -5.74 25.84
C GLN A 320 -16.19 -5.44 27.25
N THR A 321 -16.61 -4.20 27.55
CA THR A 321 -17.22 -3.88 28.84
C THR A 321 -18.54 -4.60 29.02
N GLN A 322 -19.43 -4.61 28.03
CA GLN A 322 -20.68 -5.36 28.10
C GLN A 322 -20.47 -6.86 28.34
N LEU A 323 -19.46 -7.48 27.70
CA LEU A 323 -19.11 -8.87 27.97
C LEU A 323 -18.58 -9.07 29.40
N ARG A 324 -17.72 -8.17 29.88
CA ARG A 324 -17.21 -8.21 31.25
C ARG A 324 -18.33 -8.07 32.27
N ASP A 325 -19.28 -7.15 32.05
CA ASP A 325 -20.44 -6.93 32.91
C ASP A 325 -21.35 -8.17 32.90
N LYS A 326 -21.60 -8.77 31.74
CA LYS A 326 -22.36 -10.04 31.65
C LYS A 326 -21.66 -11.17 32.42
N ILE A 327 -20.34 -11.30 32.30
CA ILE A 327 -19.57 -12.29 33.06
C ILE A 327 -19.65 -11.99 34.57
N ALA A 328 -19.60 -10.73 34.98
CA ALA A 328 -19.77 -10.33 36.38
C ALA A 328 -21.17 -10.70 36.89
N ASN A 329 -22.23 -10.35 36.15
CA ASN A 329 -23.60 -10.70 36.50
C ASN A 329 -23.78 -12.22 36.61
N PHE A 330 -23.29 -13.00 35.65
CA PHE A 330 -23.36 -14.47 35.72
C PHE A 330 -22.57 -15.04 36.91
N ARG A 331 -21.47 -14.38 37.34
CA ARG A 331 -20.73 -14.77 38.55
C ARG A 331 -21.52 -14.45 39.82
N GLU A 332 -22.16 -13.28 39.88
CA GLU A 332 -23.01 -12.88 41.01
C GLU A 332 -24.25 -13.78 41.12
N GLU A 333 -24.96 -14.03 40.02
CA GLU A 333 -26.07 -15.00 39.97
C GLU A 333 -25.59 -16.39 40.41
N LYS A 334 -24.45 -16.87 39.90
CA LYS A 334 -23.91 -18.16 40.36
C LYS A 334 -23.64 -18.16 41.87
N ALA A 335 -23.12 -17.07 42.43
CA ALA A 335 -22.90 -16.94 43.86
C ALA A 335 -24.22 -16.97 44.63
N THR A 336 -25.27 -16.26 44.19
CA THR A 336 -26.58 -16.29 44.84
C THR A 336 -27.20 -17.69 44.78
N TRP A 337 -27.19 -18.35 43.62
CA TRP A 337 -27.65 -19.73 43.48
C TRP A 337 -26.88 -20.70 44.38
N GLN A 338 -25.56 -20.50 44.55
CA GLN A 338 -24.76 -21.29 45.48
C GLN A 338 -25.17 -21.05 46.94
N THR A 339 -25.43 -19.80 47.34
CA THR A 339 -25.92 -19.49 48.68
C THR A 339 -27.33 -20.02 48.94
N GLU A 340 -28.25 -19.94 47.97
CA GLU A 340 -29.59 -20.50 48.08
C GLU A 340 -29.56 -22.03 48.13
N ALA A 341 -28.74 -22.67 47.30
CA ALA A 341 -28.54 -24.11 47.37
C ALA A 341 -27.95 -24.54 48.72
N ALA A 342 -27.02 -23.78 49.29
CA ALA A 342 -26.50 -24.03 50.63
C ALA A 342 -27.59 -23.84 51.71
N ARG A 343 -28.42 -22.80 51.60
CA ARG A 343 -29.55 -22.55 52.49
C ARG A 343 -30.56 -23.69 52.47
N ILE A 344 -31.01 -24.11 51.28
CA ILE A 344 -31.97 -25.22 51.12
C ILE A 344 -31.39 -26.53 51.64
N ARG A 345 -30.09 -26.80 51.41
CA ARG A 345 -29.42 -27.98 51.98
C ARG A 345 -29.40 -27.95 53.52
N ALA A 346 -29.19 -26.78 54.12
CA ALA A 346 -29.26 -26.61 55.57
C ALA A 346 -30.70 -26.82 56.09
N GLU A 347 -31.70 -26.15 55.51
CA GLU A 347 -33.13 -26.31 55.86
C GLU A 347 -33.58 -27.78 55.74
N LEU A 348 -33.16 -28.47 54.68
CA LEU A 348 -33.48 -29.88 54.47
C LEU A 348 -32.78 -30.79 55.48
N SER A 349 -31.55 -30.45 55.92
CA SER A 349 -30.87 -31.18 57.00
C SER A 349 -31.55 -30.97 58.35
N GLU A 350 -32.03 -29.75 58.65
CA GLU A 350 -32.79 -29.44 59.86
C GLU A 350 -34.15 -30.14 59.86
N ALA A 351 -34.89 -30.11 58.75
CA ALA A 351 -36.16 -30.82 58.60
C ALA A 351 -35.99 -32.34 58.74
N ARG A 352 -34.88 -32.91 58.24
CA ARG A 352 -34.53 -34.31 58.47
C ARG A 352 -34.22 -34.59 59.94
N ALA A 353 -33.52 -33.68 60.62
CA ALA A 353 -33.22 -33.82 62.04
C ALA A 353 -34.49 -33.75 62.91
N THR A 354 -35.42 -32.84 62.61
CA THR A 354 -36.71 -32.75 63.33
C THR A 354 -37.61 -33.95 63.02
N ALA A 355 -37.65 -34.44 61.78
CA ALA A 355 -38.38 -35.65 61.44
C ALA A 355 -37.78 -36.89 62.16
N ALA A 356 -36.45 -36.97 62.28
CA ALA A 356 -35.79 -38.02 63.05
C ALA A 356 -36.16 -37.94 64.54
N ALA A 357 -36.12 -36.75 65.15
CA ALA A 357 -36.54 -36.53 66.53
C ALA A 357 -38.02 -36.91 66.75
N GLN A 358 -38.93 -36.50 65.86
CA GLN A 358 -40.34 -36.89 65.90
C GLN A 358 -40.53 -38.40 65.75
N HIS A 359 -39.75 -39.07 64.90
CA HIS A 359 -39.79 -40.52 64.78
C HIS A 359 -39.34 -41.22 66.06
N GLU A 360 -38.34 -40.69 66.76
CA GLU A 360 -37.87 -41.18 68.06
C GLU A 360 -38.93 -40.97 69.15
N GLU A 361 -39.51 -39.77 69.28
CA GLU A 361 -40.63 -39.49 70.19
C GLU A 361 -41.83 -40.41 69.92
N LEU A 362 -42.19 -40.63 68.65
CA LEU A 362 -43.26 -41.56 68.28
C LEU A 362 -42.90 -43.01 68.65
N ALA A 363 -41.63 -43.41 68.59
CA ALA A 363 -41.19 -44.72 69.06
C ALA A 363 -41.33 -44.84 70.58
N GLU A 364 -40.98 -43.81 71.34
CA GLU A 364 -41.19 -43.75 72.79
C GLU A 364 -42.68 -43.84 73.15
N VAL A 365 -43.53 -43.00 72.55
CA VAL A 365 -44.99 -43.02 72.77
C VAL A 365 -45.60 -44.38 72.38
N LYS A 366 -45.15 -45.00 71.28
CA LYS A 366 -45.58 -46.35 70.92
C LYS A 366 -45.16 -47.37 71.97
N ASN A 367 -43.94 -47.27 72.50
CA ASN A 367 -43.48 -48.14 73.58
C ASN A 367 -44.29 -47.94 74.87
N GLU A 368 -44.64 -46.69 75.23
CA GLU A 368 -45.50 -46.40 76.38
C GLU A 368 -46.92 -46.92 76.18
N ARG A 369 -47.52 -46.68 75.01
CA ARG A 369 -48.83 -47.24 74.65
C ARG A 369 -48.79 -48.77 74.73
N PHE A 370 -47.72 -49.40 74.24
CA PHE A 370 -47.55 -50.86 74.34
C PHE A 370 -47.49 -51.30 75.81
N LYS A 371 -46.75 -50.60 76.68
CA LYS A 371 -46.74 -50.86 78.13
C LYS A 371 -48.12 -50.70 78.75
N LEU A 372 -48.87 -49.66 78.40
CA LEU A 372 -50.23 -49.42 78.90
C LEU A 372 -51.22 -50.46 78.37
N GLN A 373 -51.12 -50.85 77.11
CA GLN A 373 -51.93 -51.90 76.51
C GLN A 373 -51.67 -53.24 77.19
N ASN A 374 -50.42 -53.58 77.48
CA ASN A 374 -50.08 -54.78 78.25
C ASN A 374 -50.75 -54.75 79.62
N ARG A 375 -50.65 -53.62 80.36
CA ARG A 375 -51.36 -53.45 81.64
C ARG A 375 -52.89 -53.59 81.52
N LEU A 376 -53.48 -53.09 80.43
CA LEU A 376 -54.92 -53.24 80.17
C LEU A 376 -55.29 -54.71 79.94
N THR A 377 -54.52 -55.42 79.11
CA THR A 377 -54.73 -56.86 78.87
C THR A 377 -54.50 -57.70 80.12
N GLU A 378 -53.60 -57.29 81.02
CA GLU A 378 -53.42 -57.91 82.34
C GLU A 378 -54.59 -57.60 83.30
N ALA A 379 -55.24 -56.45 83.15
CA ALA A 379 -56.40 -56.04 83.96
C ALA A 379 -57.72 -56.66 83.47
N ASP A 380 -57.86 -56.92 82.16
CA ASP A 380 -59.05 -57.56 81.55
C ASP A 380 -59.50 -58.86 82.25
N PRO A 381 -58.63 -59.86 82.51
CA PRO A 381 -59.04 -61.06 83.23
C PRO A 381 -59.44 -60.77 84.67
N LYS A 382 -58.81 -59.78 85.34
CA LYS A 382 -59.19 -59.38 86.71
C LYS A 382 -60.61 -58.81 86.73
N ILE A 383 -60.98 -57.99 85.75
CA ILE A 383 -62.34 -57.46 85.61
C ILE A 383 -63.33 -58.58 85.30
N ARG A 384 -62.97 -59.55 84.43
CA ARG A 384 -63.81 -60.74 84.17
C ARG A 384 -64.03 -61.55 85.44
N HIS A 385 -62.97 -61.79 86.23
CA HIS A 385 -63.10 -62.46 87.52
C HIS A 385 -64.01 -61.69 88.47
N ILE A 386 -63.92 -60.35 88.54
CA ILE A 386 -64.85 -59.52 89.33
C ILE A 386 -66.29 -59.69 88.84
N ALA A 387 -66.55 -59.65 87.52
CA ALA A 387 -67.89 -59.88 86.98
C ALA A 387 -68.41 -61.30 87.29
N ASP A 388 -67.56 -62.31 87.23
CA ASP A 388 -67.91 -63.68 87.63
C ASP A 388 -68.19 -63.78 89.14
N TYR A 389 -67.43 -63.05 89.97
CA TYR A 389 -67.69 -62.93 91.40
C TYR A 389 -69.03 -62.22 91.66
N GLU A 390 -69.39 -61.18 90.91
CA GLU A 390 -70.70 -60.53 91.00
C GLU A 390 -71.85 -61.47 90.62
N ILE A 391 -71.68 -62.29 89.58
CA ILE A 391 -72.67 -63.31 89.19
C ILE A 391 -72.79 -64.38 90.28
N ARG A 392 -71.67 -64.87 90.83
CA ARG A 392 -71.70 -65.80 91.97
C ARG A 392 -72.36 -65.19 93.20
N MET A 393 -72.07 -63.93 93.51
CA MET A 393 -72.75 -63.21 94.59
C MET A 393 -74.25 -63.14 94.35
N LYS A 394 -74.69 -62.82 93.12
CA LYS A 394 -76.12 -62.82 92.76
C LYS A 394 -76.73 -64.21 92.90
N GLN A 395 -76.07 -65.26 92.40
CA GLN A 395 -76.53 -66.65 92.54
C GLN A 395 -76.62 -67.10 93.99
N LEU A 396 -75.64 -66.74 94.83
CA LEU A 396 -75.68 -67.01 96.27
C LEU A 396 -76.82 -66.23 96.95
N THR A 397 -77.03 -64.97 96.59
CA THR A 397 -78.14 -64.15 97.09
C THR A 397 -79.50 -64.74 96.70
N ASP A 398 -79.65 -65.20 95.45
CA ASP A 398 -80.87 -65.84 94.97
C ASP A 398 -81.07 -67.23 95.62
N SER A 399 -80.01 -67.99 95.86
CA SER A 399 -80.08 -69.26 96.60
C SER A 399 -80.50 -69.06 98.06
N GLN A 400 -80.06 -67.97 98.70
CA GLN A 400 -80.52 -67.58 100.04
C GLN A 400 -82.01 -67.21 100.02
N ARG A 401 -82.48 -66.45 99.01
CA ARG A 401 -83.91 -66.14 98.83
C ARG A 401 -84.76 -67.40 98.63
N LEU A 402 -84.30 -68.35 97.82
CA LEU A 402 -85.01 -69.61 97.55
C LEU A 402 -85.01 -70.54 98.78
N CYS A 403 -83.94 -70.56 99.58
CA CYS A 403 -83.88 -71.34 100.82
C CYS A 403 -84.82 -70.78 101.91
N VAL A 404 -85.02 -69.46 101.95
CA VAL A 404 -86.03 -68.82 102.81
C VAL A 404 -87.46 -69.13 102.31
N ALA A 405 -87.69 -69.12 101.00
CA ALA A 405 -89.00 -69.48 100.41
C ALA A 405 -89.37 -70.96 100.59
N LYS A 406 -88.40 -71.89 100.54
CA LYS A 406 -88.64 -73.34 100.67
C LYS A 406 -88.87 -73.81 102.11
N ARG A 407 -88.44 -73.04 103.12
CA ARG A 407 -88.65 -73.36 104.55
C ARG A 407 -90.09 -73.14 105.03
N LEU A 408 -90.92 -72.44 104.25
CA LEU A 408 -92.29 -72.06 104.66
C LEU A 408 -93.42 -72.94 104.06
N PHE A 409 -93.13 -73.85 103.11
CA PHE A 409 -94.16 -74.65 102.42
C PHE A 409 -94.33 -76.11 102.91
N SER A 410 -93.62 -76.52 103.96
CA SER A 410 -93.75 -77.86 104.57
C SER A 410 -94.42 -77.78 105.93
N LYS A 411 -95.76 -77.65 105.94
CA LYS A 411 -96.71 -78.23 106.92
C LYS A 411 -98.12 -77.64 106.73
N ARG A 412 -99.05 -78.52 106.31
CA ARG A 412 -100.52 -78.58 106.56
C ARG A 412 -101.43 -78.58 105.31
N LYS A 413 -102.29 -79.61 105.29
CA LYS A 413 -103.54 -79.87 104.52
C LYS A 413 -104.57 -80.34 105.58
N PRO A 414 -105.88 -80.58 105.29
CA PRO A 414 -106.72 -80.29 104.11
C PRO A 414 -108.12 -79.68 104.45
N ARG A 415 -108.91 -79.21 103.47
CA ARG A 415 -110.38 -79.48 103.33
C ARG A 415 -111.06 -78.72 102.18
N LYS A 416 -111.96 -79.48 101.53
CA LYS A 416 -113.20 -79.24 100.74
C LYS A 416 -113.42 -77.99 99.85
N ARG A 417 -113.94 -78.35 98.66
CA ARG A 417 -114.68 -77.66 97.57
C ARG A 417 -115.43 -76.37 97.94
N ASP A 418 -115.34 -75.35 97.08
CA ASP A 418 -116.48 -74.68 96.42
C ASP A 418 -115.99 -73.59 95.43
N ALA A 419 -116.96 -73.04 94.72
CA ALA A 419 -116.91 -72.43 93.40
C ALA A 419 -116.47 -70.94 93.33
N MET A 420 -115.88 -70.57 92.18
CA MET A 420 -116.26 -69.42 91.34
C MET A 420 -115.91 -67.96 91.75
N ARG A 421 -115.18 -67.32 90.81
CA ARG A 421 -115.17 -65.89 90.37
C ARG A 421 -114.54 -64.75 91.19
N CYS A 422 -113.60 -64.12 90.48
CA CYS A 422 -113.49 -62.68 90.17
C CYS A 422 -112.71 -61.71 91.09
N PHE A 423 -112.14 -60.71 90.39
CA PHE A 423 -111.55 -59.42 90.79
C PHE A 423 -110.13 -59.43 91.38
N GLU A 424 -109.23 -58.49 91.10
CA GLU A 424 -108.94 -57.57 89.99
C GLU A 424 -107.74 -56.70 90.47
N ARG A 425 -106.89 -56.29 89.52
CA ARG A 425 -106.09 -55.04 89.43
C ARG A 425 -105.32 -54.51 90.67
N VAL A 426 -104.05 -54.17 90.48
CA VAL A 426 -103.56 -52.81 90.18
C VAL A 426 -102.01 -52.73 90.17
N ASP A 427 -101.49 -52.09 89.11
CA ASP A 427 -100.26 -51.31 88.91
C ASP A 427 -98.80 -51.86 88.90
N LYS A 428 -98.18 -51.66 87.71
CA LYS A 428 -96.90 -50.98 87.36
C LYS A 428 -95.61 -51.28 88.15
N LYS A 429 -94.56 -51.77 87.44
CA LYS A 429 -93.31 -51.04 87.04
C LYS A 429 -92.22 -52.00 86.45
N ARG A 430 -91.41 -51.45 85.52
CA ARG A 430 -90.23 -51.96 84.73
C ARG A 430 -89.09 -52.57 85.60
N PRO A 431 -88.05 -53.31 85.12
CA PRO A 431 -86.96 -52.98 84.12
C PRO A 431 -86.61 -54.14 83.12
N ILE A 432 -85.95 -53.99 81.94
CA ILE A 432 -84.57 -53.64 81.49
C ILE A 432 -83.49 -54.76 81.54
N LYS A 433 -83.08 -55.20 80.31
CA LYS A 433 -81.77 -55.65 79.71
C LYS A 433 -81.02 -56.93 80.12
N HIS A 434 -80.66 -57.76 79.12
CA HIS A 434 -79.33 -58.00 78.47
C HIS A 434 -79.45 -59.22 77.51
N ARG A 435 -78.96 -59.33 76.26
CA ARG A 435 -77.75 -58.94 75.48
C ARG A 435 -76.61 -60.00 75.50
N ARG A 436 -76.31 -60.55 74.30
CA ARG A 436 -75.02 -61.03 73.68
C ARG A 436 -75.37 -62.19 72.72
N LEU A 437 -74.88 -62.40 71.48
CA LEU A 437 -73.70 -62.07 70.64
C LEU A 437 -74.22 -61.92 69.17
N GLY A 438 -73.61 -61.30 68.16
CA GLY A 438 -72.24 -60.86 67.85
C GLY A 438 -72.19 -60.06 66.52
N GLY A 439 -71.02 -59.47 66.22
CA GLY A 439 -70.62 -58.85 64.92
C GLY A 439 -70.95 -57.35 64.75
N SER A 440 -70.10 -56.41 65.19
CA SER A 440 -69.06 -55.65 64.42
C SER A 440 -69.60 -54.46 63.59
N PRO A 441 -68.82 -53.38 63.34
CA PRO A 441 -69.09 -52.05 63.90
C PRO A 441 -69.21 -51.01 62.74
N VAL A 442 -69.53 -49.74 62.89
CA VAL A 442 -68.95 -48.67 63.71
C VAL A 442 -69.94 -47.51 63.57
N ASP A 443 -70.47 -47.00 64.69
CA ASP A 443 -71.27 -45.78 64.68
C ASP A 443 -70.51 -44.60 65.26
N ASP A 444 -70.88 -43.50 64.66
CA ASP A 444 -70.53 -42.10 64.79
C ASP A 444 -70.82 -41.47 66.16
N LEU A 445 -70.18 -40.32 66.39
CA LEU A 445 -70.61 -39.19 67.24
C LEU A 445 -70.67 -39.46 68.78
N SER A 446 -69.98 -38.72 69.64
CA SER A 446 -69.81 -37.27 69.64
C SER A 446 -69.02 -36.88 70.89
N LEU A 447 -68.21 -35.82 70.80
CA LEU A 447 -68.14 -34.82 71.85
C LEU A 447 -67.54 -33.53 71.29
N THR A 448 -68.41 -32.53 71.32
CA THR A 448 -68.15 -31.12 71.17
C THR A 448 -67.13 -30.64 72.21
N ARG A 449 -66.05 -30.01 71.74
CA ARG A 449 -65.74 -28.59 71.99
C ARG A 449 -64.36 -28.25 71.45
N PHE A 450 -64.32 -27.08 70.80
CA PHE A 450 -63.14 -26.32 70.34
C PHE A 450 -62.34 -26.90 69.16
N SER A 451 -62.77 -26.53 67.94
CA SER A 451 -61.89 -25.70 67.09
C SER A 451 -62.74 -24.97 66.04
N SER A 452 -62.94 -23.68 66.27
CA SER A 452 -63.32 -22.73 65.23
C SER A 452 -62.05 -22.04 64.74
N ARG A 453 -61.88 -22.00 63.41
CA ARG A 453 -60.84 -21.37 62.55
C ARG A 453 -59.86 -22.38 61.96
N GLU A 454 -59.64 -22.50 60.66
CA GLU A 454 -60.14 -21.80 59.48
C GLU A 454 -59.72 -22.67 58.27
N ARG A 455 -60.68 -23.22 57.52
CA ARG A 455 -60.53 -23.49 56.09
C ARG A 455 -61.82 -23.07 55.42
N LYS A 456 -61.83 -21.83 54.93
CA LYS A 456 -62.78 -21.39 53.90
C LYS A 456 -62.18 -21.82 52.57
N VAL A 457 -62.86 -22.73 51.88
CA VAL A 457 -62.84 -22.79 50.42
C VAL A 457 -63.82 -21.73 49.95
N PRO A 458 -63.43 -20.74 49.14
CA PRO A 458 -64.36 -19.97 48.35
C PRO A 458 -64.48 -20.61 46.96
N THR A 459 -65.67 -21.10 46.66
CA THR A 459 -66.24 -21.10 45.32
C THR A 459 -66.38 -19.63 44.90
N LEU A 460 -65.64 -19.20 43.87
CA LEU A 460 -65.80 -17.90 43.23
C LEU A 460 -65.79 -18.04 41.71
N GLN A 461 -66.96 -17.75 41.14
CA GLN A 461 -67.20 -16.97 39.94
C GLN A 461 -66.22 -17.12 38.76
N ARG A 462 -66.76 -17.75 37.72
CA ARG A 462 -66.58 -17.42 36.30
C ARG A 462 -66.41 -15.90 36.12
N ARG A 463 -65.17 -15.47 35.90
CA ARG A 463 -64.80 -14.18 35.28
C ARG A 463 -63.77 -14.48 34.20
N ASP A 464 -64.22 -14.26 32.98
CA ASP A 464 -63.49 -13.83 31.79
C ASP A 464 -62.06 -14.36 31.60
N ARG A 465 -61.96 -15.32 30.68
CA ARG A 465 -60.74 -15.61 29.94
C ARG A 465 -60.41 -14.38 29.08
N GLU A 466 -59.49 -13.55 29.55
CA GLU A 466 -58.69 -12.69 28.67
C GLU A 466 -57.22 -13.11 28.79
N ASP A 467 -56.70 -13.55 27.65
CA ASP A 467 -55.34 -13.48 27.14
C ASP A 467 -54.19 -14.09 27.95
N LEU A 468 -54.06 -15.43 27.80
CA LEU A 468 -52.74 -16.07 27.77
C LEU A 468 -52.01 -15.62 26.49
N PRO A 469 -50.73 -15.20 26.56
CA PRO A 469 -49.95 -14.94 25.36
C PRO A 469 -49.78 -16.26 24.58
N ASP A 470 -50.22 -16.21 23.33
CA ASP A 470 -50.26 -17.32 22.39
C ASP A 470 -48.82 -17.77 22.04
N ASP A 471 -48.28 -18.75 22.78
CA ASP A 471 -46.94 -19.34 22.59
C ASP A 471 -46.72 -19.92 21.18
N ARG A 472 -47.77 -20.05 20.38
CA ARG A 472 -47.69 -20.45 18.97
C ARG A 472 -47.08 -19.35 18.08
N ASN A 473 -47.23 -18.08 18.44
CA ASN A 473 -46.68 -16.96 17.66
C ASN A 473 -45.17 -16.76 17.88
N HIS A 474 -44.63 -17.14 19.05
CA HIS A 474 -43.18 -17.08 19.31
C HIS A 474 -42.41 -18.18 18.57
N ILE A 475 -42.98 -19.38 18.47
CA ILE A 475 -42.39 -20.47 17.69
C ILE A 475 -42.42 -20.13 16.19
N ALA A 476 -43.52 -19.58 15.67
CA ALA A 476 -43.62 -19.16 14.27
C ALA A 476 -42.64 -18.02 13.90
N LYS A 477 -42.47 -17.02 14.77
CA LYS A 477 -41.48 -15.93 14.58
C LYS A 477 -40.04 -16.43 14.64
N SER A 478 -39.71 -17.31 15.60
CA SER A 478 -38.38 -17.91 15.68
C SER A 478 -38.02 -18.75 14.45
N SER A 479 -39.01 -19.42 13.84
CA SER A 479 -38.82 -20.20 12.62
C SER A 479 -38.56 -19.32 11.39
N GLN A 480 -39.21 -18.15 11.32
CA GLN A 480 -38.96 -17.14 10.28
C GLN A 480 -37.59 -16.46 10.45
N ASP A 481 -37.17 -16.17 11.68
CA ASP A 481 -35.85 -15.59 11.95
C ASP A 481 -34.71 -16.56 11.59
N ILE A 482 -34.90 -17.86 11.79
CA ILE A 482 -33.94 -18.90 11.37
C ILE A 482 -33.84 -18.96 9.84
N GLU A 483 -34.95 -18.92 9.10
CA GLU A 483 -34.93 -18.88 7.63
C GLU A 483 -34.24 -17.64 7.08
N VAL A 484 -34.44 -16.47 7.70
CA VAL A 484 -33.73 -15.24 7.33
C VAL A 484 -32.23 -15.38 7.57
N TYR A 485 -31.83 -15.99 8.69
CA TYR A 485 -30.41 -16.22 9.01
C TYR A 485 -29.75 -17.20 8.03
N ILE A 486 -30.46 -18.25 7.61
CA ILE A 486 -29.98 -19.21 6.61
C ILE A 486 -29.78 -18.52 5.25
N LYS A 487 -30.74 -17.72 4.79
CA LYS A 487 -30.60 -16.95 3.54
C LYS A 487 -29.43 -15.96 3.59
N LEU A 488 -29.24 -15.30 4.73
CA LEU A 488 -28.14 -14.35 4.91
C LEU A 488 -26.77 -15.05 4.92
N LEU A 489 -26.69 -16.28 5.46
CA LEU A 489 -25.51 -17.14 5.39
C LEU A 489 -25.22 -17.64 3.97
N GLU A 490 -26.25 -18.02 3.22
CA GLU A 490 -26.11 -18.42 1.82
C GLU A 490 -25.64 -17.25 0.93
N GLU A 491 -26.18 -16.05 1.15
CA GLU A 491 -25.70 -14.84 0.46
C GLU A 491 -24.27 -14.46 0.83
N ALA A 492 -23.89 -14.60 2.11
CA ALA A 492 -22.51 -14.36 2.56
C ALA A 492 -21.53 -15.35 1.92
N LYS A 493 -21.91 -16.63 1.82
CA LYS A 493 -21.12 -17.67 1.15
C LYS A 493 -21.02 -17.45 -0.35
N ALA A 494 -22.11 -17.05 -1.02
CA ALA A 494 -22.07 -16.70 -2.44
C ALA A 494 -21.14 -15.50 -2.72
N ARG A 495 -21.10 -14.51 -1.80
CA ARG A 495 -20.18 -13.37 -1.88
C ARG A 495 -18.73 -13.79 -1.65
N SER A 496 -18.44 -14.68 -0.70
CA SER A 496 -17.07 -15.19 -0.51
C SER A 496 -16.57 -15.95 -1.73
N ASP A 497 -17.40 -16.83 -2.30
CA ASP A 497 -17.03 -17.62 -3.48
C ASP A 497 -16.83 -16.72 -4.72
N LYS A 498 -17.56 -15.61 -4.82
CA LYS A 498 -17.37 -14.61 -5.88
C LYS A 498 -16.04 -13.86 -5.72
N LEU A 499 -15.73 -13.40 -4.50
CA LEU A 499 -14.47 -12.73 -4.20
C LEU A 499 -13.26 -13.66 -4.36
N GLU A 500 -13.41 -14.95 -4.07
CA GLU A 500 -12.35 -15.94 -4.28
C GLU A 500 -12.07 -16.16 -5.77
N ARG A 501 -13.11 -16.24 -6.62
CA ARG A 501 -12.95 -16.28 -8.08
C ARG A 501 -12.29 -15.01 -8.61
N GLU A 502 -12.72 -13.84 -8.15
CA GLU A 502 -12.13 -12.55 -8.56
C GLU A 502 -10.67 -12.44 -8.12
N ASN A 503 -10.33 -12.92 -6.92
CA ASN A 503 -8.93 -12.99 -6.46
C ASN A 503 -8.08 -13.98 -7.28
N LEU A 504 -8.65 -15.10 -7.73
CA LEU A 504 -7.97 -16.04 -8.62
C LEU A 504 -7.75 -15.45 -10.02
N GLU A 505 -8.72 -14.72 -10.56
CA GLU A 505 -8.58 -14.00 -11.83
C GLU A 505 -7.54 -12.89 -11.73
N LEU A 506 -7.54 -12.11 -10.64
CA LEU A 506 -6.53 -11.10 -10.38
C LEU A 506 -5.14 -11.72 -10.24
N ARG A 507 -5.01 -12.87 -9.57
CA ARG A 507 -3.74 -13.63 -9.50
C ARG A 507 -3.25 -14.08 -10.86
N ASN A 508 -4.14 -14.52 -11.75
CA ASN A 508 -3.78 -14.95 -13.10
C ASN A 508 -3.44 -13.77 -14.03
N ASN A 509 -3.96 -12.57 -13.73
CA ASN A 509 -3.70 -11.34 -14.49
C ASN A 509 -2.47 -10.56 -14.01
N ILE A 510 -1.81 -10.97 -12.93
CA ILE A 510 -0.50 -10.43 -12.54
C ILE A 510 0.55 -11.05 -13.47
N PRO A 511 1.28 -10.26 -14.27
CA PRO A 511 2.35 -10.78 -15.11
C PRO A 511 3.42 -11.43 -14.22
N ASN A 512 3.76 -12.69 -14.50
CA ASN A 512 4.89 -13.35 -13.84
C ASN A 512 6.14 -12.46 -13.95
N PRO A 513 6.81 -12.12 -12.83
CA PRO A 513 8.06 -11.38 -12.89
C PRO A 513 9.10 -12.22 -13.66
N PRO A 514 9.97 -11.59 -14.46
CA PRO A 514 10.94 -12.32 -15.27
C PRO A 514 11.88 -13.11 -14.35
N LYS A 515 12.02 -14.41 -14.64
CA LYS A 515 13.01 -15.30 -14.02
C LYS A 515 14.39 -14.66 -14.17
N LYS A 516 14.98 -14.19 -13.08
CA LYS A 516 16.40 -13.90 -13.00
C LYS A 516 17.13 -15.17 -12.61
N GLU A 517 17.86 -15.73 -13.56
CA GLU A 517 18.97 -16.64 -13.31
C GLU A 517 20.07 -15.90 -12.54
N GLY A 518 20.66 -16.57 -11.54
CA GLY A 518 21.94 -16.26 -10.93
C GLY A 518 22.02 -14.97 -10.11
N ASP A 519 22.06 -15.05 -8.78
CA ASP A 519 23.35 -15.20 -8.08
C ASP A 519 23.12 -15.35 -6.57
N ALA A 520 24.00 -16.11 -5.95
CA ALA A 520 24.00 -16.40 -4.52
C ALA A 520 24.31 -15.13 -3.70
N HIS A 521 23.56 -14.88 -2.63
CA HIS A 521 24.11 -14.53 -1.32
C HIS A 521 23.00 -14.43 -0.25
N ASP A 522 23.19 -15.25 0.78
CA ASP A 522 22.73 -15.13 2.16
C ASP A 522 22.12 -13.78 2.56
N ARG A 523 20.89 -13.81 3.08
CA ARG A 523 20.57 -13.33 4.43
C ARG A 523 19.40 -14.10 5.03
N SER A 524 19.75 -14.99 5.94
CA SER A 524 18.88 -15.60 6.97
C SER A 524 18.06 -14.54 7.71
N PHE A 525 16.73 -14.59 7.58
CA PHE A 525 15.81 -13.96 8.52
C PHE A 525 15.40 -15.00 9.56
N ILE A 526 16.04 -14.92 10.72
CA ILE A 526 15.73 -15.69 11.93
C ILE A 526 14.52 -15.01 12.60
N PHE A 527 13.42 -15.77 12.76
CA PHE A 527 12.39 -15.47 13.74
C PHE A 527 12.91 -15.92 15.11
N GLU A 528 13.15 -14.99 16.02
CA GLU A 528 13.35 -15.29 17.43
C GLU A 528 12.03 -15.05 18.18
N ASP A 529 11.52 -16.14 18.76
CA ASP A 529 10.45 -16.16 19.75
C ASP A 529 10.89 -15.40 21.01
N GLN A 530 10.07 -14.45 21.46
CA GLN A 530 10.15 -13.92 22.82
C GLN A 530 8.99 -14.47 23.65
N VAL A 531 9.36 -15.44 24.50
CA VAL A 531 8.68 -15.76 25.76
C VAL A 531 9.42 -14.99 26.85
N VAL A 532 8.79 -13.96 27.43
CA VAL A 532 8.60 -13.67 28.87
C VAL A 532 7.58 -12.54 28.98
#